data_AF-A0A969IMP7-F1
#
_entry.id   AF-A0A969IMP7-F1
#
_cell.length_a   1.000
_cell.length_b   1.000
_cell.length_c   1.000
_cell.angle_alpha   90.00
_cell.angle_beta   90.00
_cell.angle_gamma   90.00
#
_symmetry.space_group_name_H-M   'P 1'
#
loop_
_entity.id
_entity.type
_entity.pdbx_description
1 polymer ?
#
loop_
_entity_poly.entity_id
_entity_poly.type
_entity_poly.pdbx_seq_one_letter_code
_entity_poly.pdbx_strand_id
1 'polypeptide(L)'
;AMAWRVVDARHALKRALDLGATEYRGADKTLDVPAVIGIGGSLLYFVDTYSTKGSPYGKEFDWLGEVDPNPKGVGFYYLDHLTHNVMRGNMDTWYKFYSRTFNFREIRFFNIEGKLTGLHSRALTSPCGKIRIPINESADDKSQIAEYLEQYKGEGIQHIAVATDDIYGSTEAIAARGLEFMPGPPDTYYDKSRARVKGHQEPIDRLKKHGILIDGEGVVDGGTTRILLQIFSKTVVGPIFFEFIQRKGDDGFGEGNFKALFESIEEDQIQRGVLKAS
;
A
#
# COMPACT_ATOMS: atom_id res chain seq x y z
N ALA A 1 -2.24 -7.57 -11.87
CA ALA A 1 -1.78 -6.51 -12.81
C ALA A 1 -2.07 -5.14 -12.19
N MET A 2 -1.35 -4.11 -12.60
CA MET A 2 -1.58 -2.71 -12.21
C MET A 2 -1.70 -1.84 -13.47
N ALA A 3 -2.46 -0.75 -13.41
CA ALA A 3 -2.66 0.16 -14.54
C ALA A 3 -2.37 1.59 -14.13
N TRP A 4 -1.49 2.27 -14.86
CA TRP A 4 -1.11 3.65 -14.59
C TRP A 4 -1.69 4.58 -15.63
N ARG A 5 -2.25 5.70 -15.16
CA ARG A 5 -2.63 6.80 -16.03
C ARG A 5 -1.39 7.49 -16.56
N VAL A 6 -1.29 7.62 -17.87
CA VAL A 6 -0.21 8.31 -18.58
C VAL A 6 -0.79 9.25 -19.64
N VAL A 7 -0.04 10.28 -20.03
CA VAL A 7 -0.53 11.25 -21.03
C VAL A 7 -0.64 10.61 -22.42
N ASP A 8 0.32 9.74 -22.76
CA ASP A 8 0.43 9.03 -24.04
C ASP A 8 0.98 7.61 -23.77
N ALA A 9 0.16 6.60 -24.03
CA ALA A 9 0.50 5.21 -23.75
C ALA A 9 1.60 4.65 -24.66
N ARG A 10 1.66 5.09 -25.93
CA ARG A 10 2.68 4.65 -26.88
C ARG A 10 4.04 5.24 -26.54
N HIS A 11 4.07 6.52 -26.16
CA HIS A 11 5.29 7.16 -25.69
C HIS A 11 5.82 6.51 -24.42
N ALA A 12 4.94 6.26 -23.43
CA ALA A 12 5.30 5.58 -22.19
C ALA A 12 5.87 4.18 -22.45
N LEU A 13 5.21 3.40 -23.32
CA LEU A 13 5.72 2.10 -23.75
C LEU A 13 7.10 2.23 -24.39
N LYS A 14 7.26 3.09 -25.40
CA LYS A 14 8.54 3.24 -26.11
C LYS A 14 9.68 3.54 -25.12
N ARG A 15 9.47 4.50 -24.22
CA ARG A 15 10.46 4.84 -23.19
C ARG A 15 10.77 3.63 -22.30
N ALA A 16 9.76 2.86 -21.92
CA ALA A 16 9.96 1.68 -21.10
C ALA A 16 10.85 0.64 -21.80
N LEU A 17 10.60 0.38 -23.08
CA LEU A 17 11.39 -0.55 -23.89
C LEU A 17 12.81 -0.06 -24.15
N ASP A 18 12.99 1.24 -24.45
CA ASP A 18 14.31 1.86 -24.63
C ASP A 18 15.20 1.71 -23.38
N LEU A 19 14.59 1.52 -22.20
CA LEU A 19 15.25 1.38 -20.91
C LEU A 19 15.26 -0.07 -20.37
N GLY A 20 14.89 -1.04 -21.20
CA GLY A 20 15.03 -2.47 -20.93
C GLY A 20 13.81 -3.14 -20.30
N ALA A 21 12.65 -2.49 -20.24
CA ALA A 21 11.40 -3.19 -19.91
C ALA A 21 11.02 -4.16 -21.04
N THR A 22 10.30 -5.23 -20.69
CA THR A 22 9.78 -6.19 -21.66
C THR A 22 8.31 -5.92 -21.92
N GLU A 23 7.94 -5.66 -23.18
CA GLU A 23 6.54 -5.52 -23.59
C GLU A 23 5.80 -6.85 -23.42
N TYR A 24 4.58 -6.78 -22.89
CA TYR A 24 3.68 -7.91 -22.91
C TYR A 24 2.75 -7.84 -24.13
N ARG A 25 2.80 -8.87 -24.98
CA ARG A 25 2.07 -8.95 -26.25
C ARG A 25 0.99 -10.05 -26.28
N GLY A 26 0.68 -10.63 -25.12
CA GLY A 26 -0.38 -11.64 -25.00
C GLY A 26 -1.74 -11.11 -25.41
N ALA A 27 -2.62 -12.00 -25.88
CA ALA A 27 -4.00 -11.68 -26.27
C ALA A 27 -4.97 -11.68 -25.06
N ASP A 28 -4.49 -12.14 -23.91
CA ASP A 28 -5.18 -12.27 -22.62
C ASP A 28 -5.04 -11.01 -21.74
N LYS A 29 -4.72 -9.87 -22.34
CA LYS A 29 -4.78 -8.57 -21.66
C LYS A 29 -6.22 -8.27 -21.25
N THR A 30 -6.37 -7.68 -20.06
CA THR A 30 -7.66 -7.21 -19.54
C THR A 30 -8.13 -5.92 -20.20
N LEU A 31 -7.19 -5.08 -20.62
CA LEU A 31 -7.45 -3.80 -21.30
C LEU A 31 -6.67 -3.80 -22.61
N ASP A 32 -7.26 -3.34 -23.70
CA ASP A 32 -6.54 -3.21 -24.98
C ASP A 32 -5.68 -1.94 -25.02
N VAL A 33 -4.69 -1.91 -24.12
CA VAL A 33 -3.66 -0.86 -24.04
C VAL A 33 -2.27 -1.48 -23.95
N PRO A 34 -1.20 -0.72 -24.24
CA PRO A 34 0.18 -1.15 -24.00
C PRO A 34 0.44 -1.59 -22.56
N ALA A 35 1.25 -2.64 -22.39
CA ALA A 35 1.69 -3.11 -21.08
C ALA A 35 3.12 -3.65 -21.12
N VAL A 36 3.81 -3.57 -19.98
CA VAL A 36 5.10 -4.23 -19.75
C VAL A 36 4.99 -5.24 -18.61
N ILE A 37 5.94 -6.18 -18.57
CA ILE A 37 6.06 -7.12 -17.46
C ILE A 37 6.65 -6.38 -16.24
N GLY A 38 5.92 -6.39 -15.14
CA GLY A 38 6.26 -5.80 -13.84
C GLY A 38 6.45 -6.85 -12.75
N ILE A 39 6.21 -6.45 -11.50
CA ILE A 39 6.48 -7.25 -10.29
C ILE A 39 5.90 -8.66 -10.40
N GLY A 40 6.72 -9.69 -10.11
CA GLY A 40 6.28 -11.09 -10.11
C GLY A 40 5.68 -11.57 -11.43
N GLY A 41 6.00 -10.92 -12.56
CA GLY A 41 5.40 -11.24 -13.86
C GLY A 41 4.04 -10.57 -14.11
N SER A 42 3.52 -9.79 -13.16
CA SER A 42 2.27 -9.06 -13.31
C SER A 42 2.38 -7.97 -14.38
N LEU A 43 1.28 -7.69 -15.07
CA LEU A 43 1.27 -6.65 -16.10
C LEU A 43 1.19 -5.25 -15.48
N LEU A 44 2.00 -4.34 -16.02
CA LEU A 44 1.90 -2.89 -15.79
C LEU A 44 1.37 -2.23 -17.06
N TYR A 45 0.09 -1.84 -17.05
CA TYR A 45 -0.59 -1.20 -18.17
C TYR A 45 -0.36 0.31 -18.21
N PHE A 46 -0.25 0.88 -19.41
CA PHE A 46 -0.22 2.32 -19.66
C PHE A 46 -1.56 2.78 -20.25
N VAL A 47 -2.33 3.51 -19.46
CA VAL A 47 -3.70 3.95 -19.81
C VAL A 47 -3.70 5.45 -20.07
N ASP A 48 -4.05 5.86 -21.29
CA ASP A 48 -4.21 7.27 -21.67
C ASP A 48 -5.66 7.68 -21.95
N THR A 49 -6.61 6.77 -21.75
CA THR A 49 -8.06 6.99 -21.83
C THR A 49 -8.63 7.14 -20.42
N TYR A 50 -8.80 8.38 -19.97
CA TYR A 50 -9.39 8.74 -18.68
C TYR A 50 -9.93 10.18 -18.71
N SER A 51 -10.77 10.55 -17.74
CA SER A 51 -11.35 11.90 -17.61
C SER A 51 -12.12 12.29 -18.88
N THR A 52 -11.81 13.43 -19.51
CA THR A 52 -12.47 13.92 -20.73
C THR A 52 -12.29 13.00 -21.95
N LYS A 53 -11.30 12.09 -21.93
CA LYS A 53 -11.10 11.09 -22.99
C LYS A 53 -11.99 9.85 -22.82
N GLY A 54 -12.79 9.77 -21.74
CA GLY A 54 -13.68 8.65 -21.45
C GLY A 54 -13.14 7.72 -20.36
N SER A 55 -13.71 6.51 -20.27
CA SER A 55 -13.33 5.48 -19.30
C SER A 55 -12.52 4.37 -19.99
N PRO A 56 -11.44 3.86 -19.37
CA PRO A 56 -10.70 2.71 -19.92
C PRO A 56 -11.53 1.42 -19.89
N TYR A 57 -12.62 1.38 -19.13
CA TYR A 57 -13.46 0.19 -18.98
C TYR A 57 -14.61 0.16 -19.99
N GLY A 58 -15.00 1.30 -20.56
CA GLY A 58 -16.26 1.43 -21.30
C GLY A 58 -16.34 0.65 -22.62
N LYS A 59 -15.20 0.22 -23.17
CA LYS A 59 -15.13 -0.66 -24.35
C LYS A 59 -14.84 -2.12 -23.99
N GLU A 60 -14.37 -2.37 -22.78
CA GLU A 60 -13.78 -3.65 -22.36
C GLU A 60 -14.75 -4.46 -21.47
N PHE A 61 -15.74 -3.80 -20.86
CA PHE A 61 -16.67 -4.41 -19.91
C PHE A 61 -18.11 -3.98 -20.16
N ASP A 62 -19.02 -4.93 -19.98
CA ASP A 62 -20.45 -4.69 -19.90
C ASP A 62 -20.87 -4.41 -18.45
N TRP A 63 -21.73 -3.42 -18.27
CA TRP A 63 -22.34 -3.13 -16.98
C TRP A 63 -23.39 -4.18 -16.63
N LEU A 64 -23.38 -4.68 -15.40
CA LEU A 64 -24.37 -5.63 -14.91
C LEU A 64 -25.73 -4.98 -14.54
N GLY A 65 -25.79 -3.64 -14.55
CA GLY A 65 -26.96 -2.87 -14.16
C GLY A 65 -26.86 -1.42 -14.62
N GLU A 66 -27.52 -0.50 -13.91
CA GLU A 66 -27.38 0.93 -14.19
C GLU A 66 -25.92 1.37 -14.11
N VAL A 67 -25.53 2.22 -15.06
CA VAL A 67 -24.15 2.72 -15.17
C VAL A 67 -23.88 3.67 -14.00
N ASP A 68 -23.16 3.19 -13.00
CA ASP A 68 -22.63 3.99 -11.89
C ASP A 68 -21.11 3.80 -11.77
N PRO A 69 -20.30 4.70 -12.36
CA PRO A 69 -18.85 4.63 -12.29
C PRO A 69 -18.26 5.04 -10.94
N ASN A 70 -19.04 5.65 -10.05
CA ASN A 70 -18.58 6.15 -8.77
C ASN A 70 -19.58 5.79 -7.65
N PRO A 71 -19.83 4.49 -7.42
CA PRO A 71 -20.74 4.09 -6.36
C PRO A 71 -20.22 4.58 -5.01
N LYS A 72 -21.12 5.11 -4.17
CA LYS A 72 -20.76 5.75 -2.90
C LYS A 72 -19.95 4.84 -1.96
N GLY A 73 -20.18 3.53 -2.02
CA GLY A 73 -19.46 2.54 -1.21
C GLY A 73 -19.57 2.81 0.30
N VAL A 74 -18.45 2.68 1.01
CA VAL A 74 -18.31 2.98 2.45
C VAL A 74 -17.23 4.04 2.72
N GLY A 75 -17.05 5.01 1.81
CA GLY A 75 -16.20 6.18 2.07
C GLY A 75 -14.73 6.05 1.63
N PHE A 76 -14.35 4.98 0.95
CA PHE A 76 -13.03 4.83 0.33
C PHE A 76 -13.06 5.32 -1.11
N TYR A 77 -12.08 6.15 -1.51
CA TYR A 77 -12.18 6.90 -2.76
C TYR A 77 -10.96 6.85 -3.70
N TYR A 78 -9.77 6.42 -3.24
CA TYR A 78 -8.63 6.18 -4.13
C TYR A 78 -7.60 5.21 -3.56
N LEU A 79 -6.73 4.70 -4.42
CA LEU A 79 -5.55 3.90 -4.04
C LEU A 79 -4.41 4.83 -3.63
N ASP A 80 -4.02 4.81 -2.36
CA ASP A 80 -2.95 5.67 -1.83
C ASP A 80 -1.56 5.19 -2.22
N HIS A 81 -1.32 3.91 -2.00
CA HIS A 81 -0.08 3.24 -2.34
C HIS A 81 -0.29 1.72 -2.39
N LEU A 82 0.73 1.00 -2.85
CA LEU A 82 0.81 -0.45 -2.80
C LEU A 82 2.26 -0.85 -2.57
N THR A 83 2.49 -2.02 -1.99
CA THR A 83 3.85 -2.50 -1.69
C THR A 83 4.33 -3.53 -2.68
N HIS A 84 5.65 -3.77 -2.68
CA HIS A 84 6.24 -4.95 -3.29
C HIS A 84 7.08 -5.70 -2.27
N ASN A 85 6.75 -6.96 -2.02
CA ASN A 85 7.65 -7.87 -1.33
C ASN A 85 8.50 -8.58 -2.37
N VAL A 86 9.82 -8.48 -2.21
CA VAL A 86 10.80 -8.96 -3.18
C VAL A 86 11.76 -9.94 -2.52
N MET A 87 12.37 -10.81 -3.33
CA MET A 87 13.39 -11.74 -2.87
C MET A 87 14.58 -10.95 -2.31
N ARG A 88 15.26 -11.49 -1.30
CA ARG A 88 16.45 -10.84 -0.73
C ARG A 88 17.49 -10.57 -1.82
N GLY A 89 17.93 -9.32 -1.93
CA GLY A 89 18.86 -8.84 -2.95
C GLY A 89 18.19 -8.24 -4.19
N ASN A 90 16.87 -8.40 -4.35
CA ASN A 90 16.13 -7.84 -5.49
C ASN A 90 15.57 -6.44 -5.24
N MET A 91 15.72 -5.86 -4.03
CA MET A 91 15.28 -4.49 -3.77
C MET A 91 15.91 -3.50 -4.75
N ASP A 92 17.22 -3.60 -4.98
CA ASP A 92 17.94 -2.75 -5.93
C ASP A 92 17.50 -2.99 -7.39
N THR A 93 17.12 -4.21 -7.74
CA THR A 93 16.60 -4.56 -9.06
C THR A 93 15.31 -3.81 -9.33
N TRP A 94 14.34 -3.90 -8.41
CA TRP A 94 13.06 -3.21 -8.54
C TRP A 94 13.18 -1.70 -8.39
N TYR A 95 14.05 -1.22 -7.50
CA TYR A 95 14.38 0.19 -7.41
C TYR A 95 14.90 0.73 -8.74
N LYS A 96 15.84 0.04 -9.39
CA LYS A 96 16.38 0.46 -10.70
C LYS A 96 15.33 0.43 -11.79
N PHE A 97 14.44 -0.57 -11.79
CA PHE A 97 13.31 -0.62 -12.72
C PHE A 97 12.43 0.64 -12.61
N TYR A 98 11.97 0.98 -11.40
CA TYR A 98 11.10 2.14 -11.22
C TYR A 98 11.83 3.48 -11.39
N SER A 99 13.04 3.62 -10.84
CA SER A 99 13.81 4.86 -10.89
C SER A 99 14.33 5.18 -12.28
N ARG A 100 14.87 4.21 -13.02
CA ARG A 100 15.41 4.47 -14.37
C ARG A 100 14.28 4.63 -15.38
N THR A 101 13.32 3.72 -15.38
CA THR A 101 12.27 3.68 -16.41
C THR A 101 11.25 4.78 -16.25
N PHE A 102 10.82 5.03 -15.01
CA PHE A 102 9.70 5.94 -14.70
C PHE A 102 10.10 7.13 -13.83
N ASN A 103 11.39 7.31 -13.56
CA ASN A 103 11.93 8.44 -12.78
C ASN A 103 11.38 8.52 -11.34
N PHE A 104 11.01 7.38 -10.77
CA PHE A 104 10.67 7.31 -9.35
C PHE A 104 11.90 7.68 -8.50
N ARG A 105 11.65 8.31 -7.36
CA ARG A 105 12.69 8.70 -6.40
C ARG A 105 12.50 7.94 -5.11
N GLU A 106 13.61 7.48 -4.53
CA GLU A 106 13.63 7.03 -3.15
C GLU A 106 13.49 8.27 -2.26
N ILE A 107 12.43 8.31 -1.47
CA ILE A 107 12.17 9.43 -0.55
C ILE A 107 12.55 9.08 0.90
N ARG A 108 12.64 7.78 1.21
CA ARG A 108 13.01 7.28 2.52
C ARG A 108 13.49 5.83 2.41
N PHE A 109 14.49 5.50 3.21
CA PHE A 109 14.92 4.14 3.49
C PHE A 109 14.60 3.79 4.94
N PHE A 110 14.10 2.59 5.18
CA PHE A 110 13.81 2.08 6.51
C PHE A 110 14.59 0.80 6.77
N ASN A 111 15.19 0.72 7.96
CA ASN A 111 15.71 -0.51 8.54
C ASN A 111 14.90 -0.81 9.80
N ILE A 112 14.03 -1.80 9.73
CA ILE A 112 13.06 -2.09 10.79
C ILE A 112 13.44 -3.39 11.47
N GLU A 113 13.56 -3.32 12.78
CA GLU A 113 13.79 -4.46 13.67
C GLU A 113 12.58 -4.58 14.58
N GLY A 114 11.88 -5.72 14.51
CA GLY A 114 10.89 -6.13 15.49
C GLY A 114 11.52 -6.88 16.65
N LYS A 115 10.74 -7.72 17.33
CA LYS A 115 11.24 -8.46 18.50
C LYS A 115 12.06 -9.68 18.08
N LEU A 116 11.69 -10.31 16.97
CA LEU A 116 12.28 -11.58 16.52
C LEU A 116 12.84 -11.51 15.10
N THR A 117 12.29 -10.60 14.27
CA THR A 117 12.63 -10.50 12.83
C THR A 117 12.82 -9.05 12.40
N GLY A 118 13.33 -8.83 11.18
CA GLY A 118 13.52 -7.50 10.60
C GLY A 118 13.33 -7.44 9.08
N LEU A 119 13.22 -6.22 8.55
CA LEU A 119 13.12 -5.96 7.12
C LEU A 119 13.82 -4.66 6.72
N HIS A 120 14.15 -4.58 5.43
CA HIS A 120 14.54 -3.33 4.78
C HIS A 120 13.41 -2.87 3.87
N SER A 121 13.17 -1.55 3.83
CA SER A 121 12.18 -0.96 2.92
C SER A 121 12.70 0.30 2.23
N ARG A 122 12.44 0.42 0.92
CA ARG A 122 12.64 1.64 0.13
C ARG A 122 11.30 2.21 -0.28
N ALA A 123 10.96 3.38 0.24
CA ALA A 123 9.77 4.10 -0.16
C ALA A 123 10.04 4.89 -1.45
N LEU A 124 9.41 4.46 -2.54
CA LEU A 124 9.51 5.14 -3.83
C LEU A 124 8.30 6.00 -4.11
N THR A 125 8.52 7.19 -4.68
CA THR A 125 7.46 8.09 -5.13
C THR A 125 7.67 8.46 -6.59
N SER A 126 6.60 8.38 -7.38
CA SER A 126 6.56 8.83 -8.77
C SER A 126 6.82 10.34 -8.92
N PRO A 127 7.29 10.80 -10.09
CA PRO A 127 7.50 12.23 -10.35
C PRO A 127 6.27 13.12 -10.16
N CYS A 128 5.06 12.56 -10.33
CA CYS A 128 3.81 13.28 -10.15
C CYS A 128 3.30 13.26 -8.69
N GLY A 129 4.01 12.62 -7.77
CA GLY A 129 3.66 12.54 -6.35
C GLY A 129 2.45 11.66 -6.02
N LYS A 130 1.85 10.98 -7.01
CA LYS A 130 0.59 10.24 -6.83
C LYS A 130 0.78 8.76 -6.60
N ILE A 131 1.74 8.14 -7.28
CA ILE A 131 2.06 6.72 -7.14
C ILE A 131 3.19 6.58 -6.13
N ARG A 132 2.96 5.74 -5.12
CA ARG A 132 3.85 5.43 -4.02
C ARG A 132 4.01 3.92 -3.92
N ILE A 133 5.25 3.45 -3.84
CA ILE A 133 5.60 2.03 -3.88
C ILE A 133 6.73 1.75 -2.90
N PRO A 134 6.43 1.32 -1.67
CA PRO A 134 7.43 0.73 -0.80
C PRO A 134 7.88 -0.64 -1.34
N ILE A 135 9.18 -0.85 -1.46
CA ILE A 135 9.78 -2.13 -1.83
C ILE A 135 10.43 -2.71 -0.59
N ASN A 136 9.95 -3.88 -0.16
CA ASN A 136 10.37 -4.55 1.07
C ASN A 136 11.14 -5.82 0.74
N GLU A 137 12.26 -6.04 1.43
CA GLU A 137 12.97 -7.32 1.39
C GLU A 137 13.32 -7.78 2.81
N SER A 138 13.48 -9.09 2.98
CA SER A 138 13.71 -9.69 4.29
C SER A 138 15.16 -9.51 4.77
N ALA A 139 15.35 -9.10 6.03
CA ALA A 139 16.66 -9.12 6.68
C ALA A 139 17.06 -10.52 7.18
N ASP A 140 16.08 -11.40 7.43
CA ASP A 140 16.27 -12.76 7.96
C ASP A 140 15.39 -13.80 7.26
N ASP A 141 15.56 -15.08 7.54
CA ASP A 141 14.85 -16.16 6.81
C ASP A 141 13.45 -16.46 7.37
N LYS A 142 13.05 -15.82 8.47
CA LYS A 142 11.80 -16.09 9.19
C LYS A 142 10.82 -14.92 9.20
N SER A 143 11.20 -13.78 8.64
CA SER A 143 10.37 -12.58 8.64
C SER A 143 9.05 -12.82 7.89
N GLN A 144 8.08 -11.96 8.18
CA GLN A 144 6.84 -11.85 7.42
C GLN A 144 7.01 -11.72 5.89
N ILE A 145 8.15 -11.18 5.42
CA ILE A 145 8.44 -11.07 3.99
C ILE A 145 8.77 -12.46 3.42
N ALA A 146 9.52 -13.28 4.16
CA ALA A 146 9.82 -14.65 3.76
C ALA A 146 8.55 -15.52 3.72
N GLU A 147 7.68 -15.41 4.73
CA GLU A 147 6.38 -16.10 4.74
C GLU A 147 5.51 -15.68 3.54
N TYR A 148 5.46 -14.37 3.24
CA TYR A 148 4.74 -13.88 2.06
C TYR A 148 5.26 -14.53 0.77
N LEU A 149 6.58 -14.53 0.55
CA LEU A 149 7.20 -15.04 -0.68
C LEU A 149 6.93 -16.55 -0.85
N GLU A 150 6.94 -17.31 0.23
CA GLU A 150 6.62 -18.74 0.23
C GLU A 150 5.14 -18.98 -0.13
N GLN A 151 4.22 -18.29 0.55
CA GLN A 151 2.78 -18.46 0.32
C GLN A 151 2.32 -17.94 -1.05
N TYR A 152 2.86 -16.79 -1.47
CA TYR A 152 2.58 -16.16 -2.76
C TYR A 152 3.30 -16.86 -3.92
N LYS A 153 4.31 -17.68 -3.62
CA LYS A 153 5.17 -18.40 -4.59
C LYS A 153 5.96 -17.46 -5.51
N GLY A 154 6.42 -16.35 -4.96
CA GLY A 154 7.20 -15.36 -5.70
C GLY A 154 7.06 -13.95 -5.16
N GLU A 155 7.63 -13.00 -5.88
CA GLU A 155 7.53 -11.57 -5.59
C GLU A 155 6.16 -11.04 -5.99
N GLY A 156 5.67 -10.02 -5.30
CA GLY A 156 4.35 -9.47 -5.62
C GLY A 156 3.93 -8.33 -4.72
N ILE A 157 2.67 -7.95 -4.88
CA ILE A 157 2.04 -6.91 -4.07
C ILE A 157 1.54 -7.53 -2.77
N GLN A 158 2.10 -7.11 -1.64
CA GLN A 158 1.67 -7.61 -0.32
C GLN A 158 0.40 -6.91 0.13
N HIS A 159 0.35 -5.59 0.00
CA HIS A 159 -0.84 -4.84 0.39
C HIS A 159 -1.15 -3.67 -0.53
N ILE A 160 -2.42 -3.28 -0.47
CA ILE A 160 -2.96 -2.14 -1.21
C ILE A 160 -3.61 -1.22 -0.19
N ALA A 161 -3.15 0.02 -0.14
CA ALA A 161 -3.71 1.05 0.72
C ALA A 161 -4.81 1.83 0.00
N VAL A 162 -5.95 1.95 0.64
CA VAL A 162 -7.15 2.62 0.12
C VAL A 162 -7.51 3.77 1.05
N ALA A 163 -7.60 4.97 0.49
CA ALA A 163 -7.74 6.18 1.27
C ALA A 163 -9.21 6.60 1.49
N THR A 164 -9.41 7.28 2.62
CA THR A 164 -10.70 7.81 3.07
C THR A 164 -10.53 9.15 3.79
N ASP A 165 -11.57 9.98 3.76
CA ASP A 165 -11.64 11.25 4.50
C ASP A 165 -12.37 11.08 5.86
N ASP A 166 -12.92 9.88 6.13
CA ASP A 166 -13.50 9.49 7.42
C ASP A 166 -13.08 8.07 7.74
N ILE A 167 -11.86 7.91 8.25
CA ILE A 167 -11.33 6.59 8.59
C ILE A 167 -12.17 5.90 9.64
N TYR A 168 -12.78 6.64 10.55
CA TYR A 168 -13.56 6.05 11.63
C TYR A 168 -14.87 5.46 11.11
N GLY A 169 -15.67 6.25 10.40
CA GLY A 169 -16.93 5.79 9.83
C GLY A 169 -16.72 4.70 8.77
N SER A 170 -15.71 4.85 7.93
CA SER A 170 -15.40 3.88 6.88
C SER A 170 -14.93 2.54 7.44
N THR A 171 -14.09 2.57 8.48
CA THR A 171 -13.63 1.38 9.21
C THR A 171 -14.80 0.67 9.90
N GLU A 172 -15.63 1.40 10.63
CA GLU A 172 -16.82 0.83 11.29
C GLU A 172 -17.79 0.21 10.28
N ALA A 173 -18.01 0.86 9.14
CA ALA A 173 -18.92 0.38 8.10
C ALA A 173 -18.38 -0.87 7.37
N ILE A 174 -17.09 -0.94 7.08
CA ILE A 174 -16.50 -2.12 6.43
C ILE A 174 -16.36 -3.30 7.40
N ALA A 175 -16.09 -3.04 8.68
CA ALA A 175 -16.12 -4.05 9.74
C ALA A 175 -17.51 -4.69 9.87
N ALA A 176 -18.56 -3.87 9.88
CA ALA A 176 -19.95 -4.32 9.93
C ALA A 176 -20.36 -5.18 8.73
N ARG A 177 -19.60 -5.12 7.63
CA ARG A 177 -19.76 -5.97 6.43
C ARG A 177 -18.89 -7.24 6.46
N GLY A 178 -18.24 -7.52 7.59
CA GLY A 178 -17.49 -8.76 7.84
C GLY A 178 -15.99 -8.67 7.58
N LEU A 179 -15.42 -7.49 7.32
CA LEU A 179 -13.97 -7.36 7.22
C LEU A 179 -13.33 -7.46 8.61
N GLU A 180 -12.34 -8.34 8.75
CA GLU A 180 -11.55 -8.49 9.97
C GLU A 180 -10.24 -7.69 9.87
N PHE A 181 -9.84 -7.08 10.98
CA PHE A 181 -8.58 -6.35 11.11
C PHE A 181 -7.53 -7.15 11.87
N MET A 182 -6.26 -6.79 11.65
CA MET A 182 -5.15 -7.28 12.47
C MET A 182 -5.33 -6.88 13.94
N PRO A 183 -4.70 -7.61 14.89
CA PRO A 183 -4.70 -7.23 16.29
C PRO A 183 -4.22 -5.77 16.47
N GLY A 184 -5.05 -4.97 17.16
CA GLY A 184 -4.68 -3.60 17.50
C GLY A 184 -3.51 -3.56 18.50
N PRO A 185 -2.79 -2.43 18.58
CA PRO A 185 -1.73 -2.25 19.58
C PRO A 185 -2.32 -2.21 21.01
N PRO A 186 -1.50 -2.45 22.05
CA PRO A 186 -1.97 -2.43 23.44
C PRO A 186 -2.45 -1.03 23.86
N ASP A 187 -3.28 -0.94 24.90
CA ASP A 187 -3.82 0.34 25.41
C ASP A 187 -2.75 1.41 25.64
N THR A 188 -1.58 1.00 26.13
CA THR A 188 -0.43 1.90 26.38
C THR A 188 0.07 2.63 25.14
N TYR A 189 -0.15 2.08 23.93
CA TYR A 189 0.15 2.76 22.66
C TYR A 189 -0.68 4.05 22.50
N TYR A 190 -1.96 3.97 22.87
CA TYR A 190 -2.92 5.06 22.77
C TYR A 190 -2.76 6.06 23.89
N ASP A 191 -2.46 5.60 25.11
CA ASP A 191 -2.20 6.46 26.25
C ASP A 191 -0.99 7.37 25.97
N LYS A 192 0.00 6.85 25.24
CA LYS A 192 1.19 7.60 24.79
C LYS A 192 0.99 8.40 23.50
N SER A 193 -0.16 8.28 22.82
CA SER A 193 -0.36 8.90 21.49
C SER A 193 -0.21 10.42 21.51
N ARG A 194 -0.69 11.10 22.55
CA ARG A 194 -0.60 12.57 22.68
C ARG A 194 0.82 13.07 22.94
N ALA A 195 1.66 12.22 23.53
CA ALA A 195 3.08 12.50 23.69
C ALA A 195 3.85 12.26 22.39
N ARG A 196 3.46 11.22 21.63
CA ARG A 196 4.05 10.87 20.33
C ARG A 196 3.70 11.89 19.24
N VAL A 197 2.41 12.23 19.11
CA VAL A 197 1.90 13.18 18.12
C VAL A 197 1.34 14.40 18.85
N LYS A 198 2.20 15.38 19.11
CA LYS A 198 1.86 16.51 19.98
C LYS A 198 0.69 17.33 19.42
N GLY A 199 -0.31 17.57 20.27
CA GLY A 199 -1.43 18.47 19.95
C GLY A 199 -2.54 17.85 19.09
N HIS A 200 -2.49 16.54 18.80
CA HIS A 200 -3.56 15.87 18.08
C HIS A 200 -4.88 15.84 18.90
N GLN A 201 -6.02 15.87 18.22
CA GLN A 201 -7.35 15.86 18.83
C GLN A 201 -8.17 14.61 18.45
N GLU A 202 -7.51 13.56 17.99
CA GLU A 202 -8.20 12.36 17.52
C GLU A 202 -8.94 11.64 18.67
N PRO A 203 -10.16 11.11 18.41
CA PRO A 203 -10.96 10.39 19.39
C PRO A 203 -10.30 9.04 19.74
N ILE A 204 -9.57 9.01 20.86
CA ILE A 204 -8.84 7.83 21.34
C ILE A 204 -9.71 6.57 21.41
N ASP A 205 -10.94 6.69 21.91
CA ASP A 205 -11.84 5.53 22.04
C ASP A 205 -12.22 4.93 20.68
N ARG A 206 -12.38 5.77 19.65
CA ARG A 206 -12.64 5.28 18.28
C ARG A 206 -11.39 4.70 17.63
N LEU A 207 -10.21 5.26 17.93
CA LEU A 207 -8.94 4.67 17.51
C LEU A 207 -8.77 3.26 18.11
N LYS A 208 -8.99 3.14 19.43
CA LYS A 208 -8.89 1.89 20.19
C LYS A 208 -9.85 0.81 19.69
N LYS A 209 -11.11 1.18 19.42
CA LYS A 209 -12.18 0.23 19.05
C LYS A 209 -11.80 -0.73 17.92
N HIS A 210 -11.08 -0.24 16.91
CA HIS A 210 -10.68 -1.05 15.76
C HIS A 210 -9.16 -1.16 15.60
N GLY A 211 -8.36 -0.66 16.54
CA GLY A 211 -6.91 -0.76 16.41
C GLY A 211 -6.29 0.25 15.43
N ILE A 212 -6.95 1.39 15.16
CA ILE A 212 -6.44 2.41 14.24
C ILE A 212 -5.15 3.02 14.83
N LEU A 213 -4.10 3.03 14.03
CA LEU A 213 -2.79 3.59 14.35
C LEU A 213 -2.73 5.09 14.06
N ILE A 214 -1.92 5.82 14.81
CA ILE A 214 -1.68 7.25 14.68
C ILE A 214 -0.19 7.59 14.75
N ASP A 215 0.26 8.31 13.73
CA ASP A 215 1.60 8.88 13.61
C ASP A 215 1.56 10.28 12.98
N GLY A 216 2.69 10.97 12.94
CA GLY A 216 2.86 12.27 12.28
C GLY A 216 3.59 13.30 13.15
N GLU A 217 3.76 14.51 12.60
CA GLU A 217 4.52 15.60 13.23
C GLU A 217 3.71 16.39 14.28
N GLY A 218 2.39 16.15 14.38
CA GLY A 218 1.53 16.89 15.28
C GLY A 218 1.23 18.31 14.77
N VAL A 219 0.97 19.26 15.68
CA VAL A 219 0.74 20.67 15.33
C VAL A 219 2.06 21.35 15.03
N VAL A 220 2.28 21.71 13.77
CA VAL A 220 3.47 22.44 13.31
C VAL A 220 3.14 23.94 13.25
N ASP A 221 3.95 24.78 13.90
CA ASP A 221 3.87 26.26 13.89
C ASP A 221 2.49 26.87 14.19
N GLY A 222 1.68 26.21 15.02
CA GLY A 222 0.32 26.67 15.35
C GLY A 222 -0.71 26.48 14.21
N GLY A 223 -0.33 25.76 13.15
CA GLY A 223 -1.16 25.43 12.00
C GLY A 223 -1.92 24.11 12.13
N THR A 224 -2.28 23.52 10.99
CA THR A 224 -3.01 22.25 10.93
C THR A 224 -2.15 21.09 11.41
N THR A 225 -2.74 20.16 12.17
CA THR A 225 -2.03 18.95 12.61
C THR A 225 -1.68 18.08 11.41
N ARG A 226 -0.42 17.64 11.32
CA ARG A 226 0.03 16.63 10.35
C ARG A 226 -0.06 15.26 10.99
N ILE A 227 -1.08 14.50 10.61
CA ILE A 227 -1.39 13.18 11.15
C ILE A 227 -1.57 12.18 10.01
N LEU A 228 -1.08 10.98 10.23
CA LEU A 228 -1.35 9.80 9.43
C LEU A 228 -2.11 8.77 10.28
N LEU A 229 -3.31 8.41 9.83
CA LEU A 229 -4.13 7.36 10.44
C LEU A 229 -4.17 6.14 9.54
N GLN A 230 -3.91 4.96 10.10
CA GLN A 230 -3.82 3.72 9.32
C GLN A 230 -4.44 2.55 10.09
N ILE A 231 -5.05 1.62 9.37
CA ILE A 231 -5.53 0.33 9.91
C ILE A 231 -5.41 -0.74 8.83
N PHE A 232 -5.13 -1.97 9.24
CA PHE A 232 -4.78 -3.07 8.34
C PHE A 232 -5.76 -4.22 8.51
N SER A 233 -6.30 -4.72 7.41
CA SER A 233 -7.11 -5.93 7.41
C SER A 233 -6.23 -7.15 7.74
N LYS A 234 -6.85 -8.25 8.20
CA LYS A 234 -6.22 -9.57 8.04
C LYS A 234 -6.00 -9.87 6.55
N THR A 235 -5.27 -10.95 6.26
CA THR A 235 -5.12 -11.41 4.89
C THR A 235 -6.48 -11.78 4.28
N VAL A 236 -6.72 -11.34 3.05
CA VAL A 236 -8.00 -11.47 2.34
C VAL A 236 -7.86 -12.35 1.09
N VAL A 237 -6.71 -12.30 0.41
CA VAL A 237 -6.45 -13.07 -0.81
C VAL A 237 -5.08 -13.73 -0.70
N GLY A 238 -5.04 -14.98 -0.25
CA GLY A 238 -3.77 -15.64 0.09
C GLY A 238 -3.03 -14.80 1.15
N PRO A 239 -1.75 -14.41 0.94
CA PRO A 239 -1.02 -13.56 1.87
C PRO A 239 -1.26 -12.04 1.67
N ILE A 240 -2.17 -11.64 0.78
CA ILE A 240 -2.46 -10.22 0.49
C ILE A 240 -3.45 -9.65 1.51
N PHE A 241 -3.16 -8.47 2.04
CA PHE A 241 -4.08 -7.70 2.89
C PHE A 241 -4.32 -6.28 2.36
N PHE A 242 -5.24 -5.55 2.98
CA PHE A 242 -5.56 -4.16 2.63
C PHE A 242 -5.23 -3.23 3.78
N GLU A 243 -4.78 -2.04 3.43
CA GLU A 243 -4.63 -0.93 4.36
C GLU A 243 -5.73 0.10 4.10
N PHE A 244 -6.26 0.69 5.16
CA PHE A 244 -7.16 1.82 5.08
C PHE A 244 -6.50 3.01 5.74
N ILE A 245 -6.41 4.11 5.01
CA ILE A 245 -5.55 5.23 5.36
C ILE A 245 -6.30 6.55 5.28
N GLN A 246 -6.03 7.44 6.22
CA GLN A 246 -6.44 8.84 6.13
C GLN A 246 -5.23 9.73 6.39
N ARG A 247 -4.91 10.55 5.40
CA ARG A 247 -3.87 11.59 5.49
C ARG A 247 -4.51 12.89 5.94
N LYS A 248 -4.10 13.41 7.09
CA LYS A 248 -4.45 14.75 7.56
C LYS A 248 -3.19 15.61 7.49
N GLY A 249 -2.82 16.04 6.29
CA GLY A 249 -1.64 16.89 6.05
C GLY A 249 -0.27 16.20 6.09
N ASP A 250 -0.21 14.89 6.34
CA ASP A 250 1.02 14.09 6.25
C ASP A 250 1.07 13.28 4.93
N ASP A 251 2.05 13.59 4.09
CA ASP A 251 2.29 12.95 2.78
C ASP A 251 3.31 11.79 2.85
N GLY A 252 3.84 11.49 4.04
CA GLY A 252 4.84 10.46 4.32
C GLY A 252 4.25 9.06 4.54
N PHE A 253 4.99 8.20 5.23
CA PHE A 253 4.59 6.80 5.49
C PHE A 253 4.41 6.45 6.97
N GLY A 254 4.73 7.37 7.90
CA GLY A 254 4.64 7.15 9.34
C GLY A 254 5.56 6.02 9.84
N GLU A 255 6.78 6.35 10.24
CA GLU A 255 7.76 5.36 10.73
C GLU A 255 7.26 4.57 11.95
N GLY A 256 6.54 5.25 12.86
CA GLY A 256 5.94 4.64 14.04
C GLY A 256 4.76 3.73 13.69
N ASN A 257 3.92 4.13 12.72
CA ASN A 257 2.86 3.27 12.23
C ASN A 257 3.41 2.03 11.52
N PHE A 258 4.48 2.19 10.73
CA PHE A 258 5.14 1.08 10.05
C PHE A 258 5.71 0.07 11.05
N LYS A 259 6.35 0.54 12.13
CA LYS A 259 6.82 -0.34 13.21
C LYS A 259 5.67 -1.05 13.92
N ALA A 260 4.58 -0.34 14.23
CA ALA A 260 3.42 -0.94 14.88
C ALA A 260 2.71 -1.98 13.99
N LEU A 261 2.64 -1.75 12.67
CA LEU A 261 2.21 -2.76 11.70
C LEU A 261 3.11 -4.01 11.76
N PHE A 262 4.43 -3.80 11.75
CA PHE A 262 5.39 -4.90 11.79
C PHE A 262 5.20 -5.77 13.03
N GLU A 263 5.08 -5.14 14.21
CA GLU A 263 4.84 -5.83 15.48
C GLU A 263 3.48 -6.56 15.50
N SER A 264 2.43 -5.99 14.88
CA SER A 264 1.10 -6.61 14.79
C SER A 264 1.12 -7.88 13.92
N ILE A 265 1.85 -7.86 12.79
CA ILE A 265 2.03 -9.04 11.93
C ILE A 265 2.86 -10.10 12.65
N GLU A 266 3.93 -9.71 13.35
CA GLU A 266 4.77 -10.64 14.11
C GLU A 266 3.95 -11.35 15.21
N GLU A 267 3.07 -10.63 15.90
CA GLU A 267 2.13 -11.19 16.87
C GLU A 267 1.14 -12.17 16.23
N ASP A 268 0.57 -11.84 15.06
CA ASP A 268 -0.28 -12.76 14.31
C ASP A 268 0.47 -14.04 13.89
N GLN A 269 1.73 -13.94 13.45
CA GLN A 269 2.57 -15.09 13.14
C GLN A 269 2.80 -15.99 14.36
N ILE A 270 2.97 -15.40 15.55
CA ILE A 270 3.09 -16.14 16.81
C ILE A 270 1.78 -16.85 17.15
N GLN A 271 0.64 -16.15 17.03
CA GLN A 271 -0.68 -16.71 17.29
C GLN A 271 -1.02 -17.88 16.35
N ARG A 272 -0.59 -17.80 15.09
CA ARG A 272 -0.72 -18.88 14.10
C ARG A 272 0.33 -19.99 14.25
N GLY A 273 1.32 -19.82 15.13
CA GLY A 273 2.41 -20.78 15.35
C GLY A 273 3.47 -20.84 14.24
N VAL A 274 3.47 -19.87 13.32
CA VAL A 274 4.49 -19.73 12.26
C VAL A 274 5.80 -19.27 12.87
N LEU A 275 5.73 -18.35 13.82
CA LEU A 275 6.87 -17.84 14.57
C LEU A 275 6.80 -18.37 16.01
N LYS A 276 7.91 -18.88 16.54
CA LYS A 276 8.00 -19.33 17.93
C LYS A 276 8.46 -18.16 18.79
N ALA A 277 7.63 -17.73 19.74
CA ALA A 277 8.07 -16.85 20.82
C ALA A 277 9.22 -17.52 21.58
N SER A 278 10.32 -16.80 21.78
CA SER A 278 11.46 -17.23 22.60
C SER A 278 11.12 -17.16 24.08
#